data_AF-A0A2S3U9T9-F1
#
_entry.id   AF-A0A2S3U9T9-F1
#
_cell.length_a   1.000
_cell.length_b   1.000
_cell.length_c   1.000
_cell.angle_alpha   90.00
_cell.angle_beta   90.00
_cell.angle_gamma   90.00
#
_symmetry.space_group_name_H-M   'P 1'
#
loop_
_entity.id
_entity.type
_entity.pdbx_description
1 polymer ?
#
loop_
_entity_poly.entity_id
_entity_poly.type
_entity_poly.pdbx_seq_one_letter_code
_entity_poly.pdbx_strand_id
1 'polypeptide(L)'
;MPGLKQYFETEVLPSSVRLNQQSELASLSRLAMPTVSGLIYAKHDAAMTQHVNLLVYILEDVELPNVPQIKVVRILGNLLDNAIDAACGRTSKSS
;
A
#
# COMPACT_ATOMS: atom_id res chain seq x y z
N MET A 1 -23.80 27.55 9.21
CA MET A 1 -24.02 26.44 10.15
C MET A 1 -22.70 25.72 10.40
N PRO A 2 -21.98 26.07 11.48
CA PRO A 2 -20.64 25.55 11.77
C PRO A 2 -20.60 24.02 11.99
N GLY A 3 -21.65 23.47 12.59
CA GLY A 3 -21.70 22.05 12.97
C GLY A 3 -21.70 21.07 11.79
N LEU A 4 -22.30 21.42 10.64
CA LEU A 4 -22.28 20.57 9.45
C LEU A 4 -20.91 20.52 8.81
N LYS A 5 -20.21 21.67 8.75
CA LYS A 5 -18.84 21.73 8.23
C LYS A 5 -17.90 20.91 9.11
N GLN A 6 -18.01 21.07 10.43
CA GLN A 6 -17.17 20.35 11.37
C GLN A 6 -17.43 18.84 11.34
N TYR A 7 -18.68 18.40 11.33
CA TYR A 7 -19.03 16.98 11.16
C TYR A 7 -18.51 16.39 9.85
N PHE A 8 -18.61 17.16 8.75
CA PHE A 8 -18.06 16.73 7.47
C PHE A 8 -16.53 16.55 7.53
N GLU A 9 -15.81 17.51 8.11
CA GLU A 9 -14.34 17.48 8.19
C GLU A 9 -13.82 16.41 9.16
N THR A 10 -14.53 16.11 10.26
CA THR A 10 -14.04 15.17 11.29
C THR A 10 -14.55 13.74 11.12
N GLU A 11 -15.74 13.53 10.57
CA GLU A 11 -16.37 12.20 10.50
C GLU A 11 -16.47 11.69 9.05
N VAL A 12 -16.93 12.53 8.12
CA VAL A 12 -17.23 12.11 6.75
C VAL A 12 -15.97 12.04 5.88
N LEU A 13 -15.13 13.09 5.93
CA LEU A 13 -13.93 13.19 5.12
C LEU A 13 -12.88 12.11 5.45
N PRO A 14 -12.58 11.78 6.72
CA PRO A 14 -11.65 10.69 7.03
C PRO A 14 -12.19 9.32 6.61
N SER A 15 -13.51 9.13 6.72
CA SER A 15 -14.18 7.89 6.32
C SER A 15 -14.14 7.70 4.79
N SER A 16 -14.36 8.75 4.01
CA SER A 16 -14.28 8.68 2.55
C SER A 16 -12.86 8.43 2.06
N VAL A 17 -11.84 9.01 2.71
CA VAL A 17 -10.42 8.71 2.43
C VAL A 17 -10.11 7.23 2.68
N ARG A 18 -10.57 6.67 3.81
CA ARG A 18 -10.39 5.24 4.12
C ARG A 18 -11.09 4.32 3.11
N LEU A 19 -12.31 4.66 2.71
CA LEU A 19 -13.04 3.93 1.67
C LEU A 19 -12.32 3.98 0.32
N ASN A 20 -11.77 5.13 -0.04
CA ASN A 20 -11.03 5.27 -1.29
C ASN A 20 -9.72 4.46 -1.26
N GLN A 21 -8.99 4.45 -0.13
CA GLN A 21 -7.81 3.59 0.05
C GLN A 21 -8.13 2.09 -0.09
N GLN A 22 -9.29 1.65 0.43
CA GLN A 22 -9.75 0.27 0.22
C GLN A 22 -10.04 -0.01 -1.26
N SER A 23 -10.54 0.99 -2.00
CA SER A 23 -10.76 0.90 -3.45
C SER A 23 -9.44 0.86 -4.24
N GLU A 24 -8.41 1.60 -3.82
CA GLU A 24 -7.10 1.63 -4.48
C GLU A 24 -6.39 0.27 -4.41
N LEU A 25 -6.56 -0.45 -3.30
CA LEU A 25 -6.01 -1.79 -3.12
C LEU A 25 -6.94 -2.92 -3.58
N ALA A 26 -8.13 -2.60 -4.11
CA ALA A 26 -9.06 -3.60 -4.64
C ALA A 26 -8.45 -4.44 -5.77
N SER A 27 -7.48 -3.89 -6.50
CA SER A 27 -6.74 -4.59 -7.56
C SER A 27 -5.94 -5.80 -7.03
N LEU A 28 -5.61 -5.84 -5.72
CA LEU A 28 -4.97 -6.99 -5.08
C LEU A 28 -5.81 -8.27 -5.11
N SER A 29 -7.12 -8.17 -5.37
CA SER A 29 -7.98 -9.34 -5.59
C SER A 29 -7.61 -10.14 -6.84
N ARG A 30 -6.94 -9.51 -7.81
CA ARG A 30 -6.42 -10.15 -9.04
C ARG A 30 -5.13 -10.92 -8.81
N LEU A 31 -4.50 -10.74 -7.66
CA LEU A 31 -3.32 -11.48 -7.28
C LEU A 31 -3.73 -12.75 -6.53
N ALA A 32 -3.54 -13.92 -7.14
CA ALA A 32 -3.85 -15.21 -6.53
C ALA A 32 -2.81 -15.62 -5.45
N MET A 33 -2.43 -14.68 -4.57
CA MET A 33 -1.41 -14.85 -3.54
C MET A 33 -1.76 -14.07 -2.26
N PRO A 34 -2.54 -14.65 -1.34
CA PRO A 34 -2.95 -13.96 -0.12
C PRO A 34 -1.78 -13.41 0.71
N THR A 35 -0.66 -14.15 0.78
CA THR A 35 0.53 -13.74 1.52
C THR A 35 1.20 -12.49 0.93
N VAL A 36 1.24 -12.36 -0.40
CA VAL A 36 1.81 -11.18 -1.05
C VAL A 36 0.84 -10.01 -1.00
N SER A 37 -0.47 -10.25 -1.17
CA SER A 37 -1.48 -9.21 -0.96
C SER A 37 -1.39 -8.64 0.46
N GLY A 38 -1.26 -9.49 1.48
CA GLY A 38 -1.07 -9.06 2.88
C GLY A 38 0.23 -8.26 3.09
N LEU A 39 1.33 -8.66 2.44
CA LEU A 39 2.58 -7.88 2.45
C LEU A 39 2.36 -6.49 1.83
N ILE A 40 1.72 -6.40 0.67
CA ILE A 40 1.50 -5.13 -0.02
C ILE A 40 0.60 -4.22 0.82
N TYR A 41 -0.46 -4.75 1.44
CA TYR A 41 -1.28 -4.01 2.40
C TYR A 41 -0.43 -3.42 3.54
N ALA A 42 0.43 -4.24 4.16
CA ALA A 42 1.29 -3.78 5.25
C ALA A 42 2.29 -2.69 4.80
N LYS A 43 2.84 -2.81 3.59
CA LYS A 43 3.75 -1.81 3.02
C LYS A 43 3.03 -0.51 2.64
N HIS A 44 1.81 -0.61 2.12
CA HIS A 44 0.98 0.55 1.83
C HIS A 44 0.67 1.34 3.11
N ASP A 45 0.24 0.66 4.17
CA ASP A 45 -0.01 1.30 5.47
C ASP A 45 1.27 1.95 6.03
N ALA A 46 2.40 1.22 5.99
CA ALA A 46 3.69 1.76 6.41
C ALA A 46 4.12 3.00 5.59
N ALA A 47 3.89 3.02 4.27
CA ALA A 47 4.17 4.18 3.42
C ALA A 47 3.31 5.39 3.82
N MET A 48 2.01 5.16 4.06
CA MET A 48 1.07 6.20 4.48
C MET A 48 1.47 6.84 5.81
N THR A 49 1.92 6.05 6.80
CA THR A 49 2.43 6.58 8.08
C THR A 49 3.69 7.45 7.90
N GLN A 50 4.40 7.26 6.80
CA GLN A 50 5.60 8.02 6.43
C GLN A 50 5.29 9.14 5.42
N HIS A 51 4.01 9.44 5.19
CA HIS A 51 3.53 10.44 4.23
C HIS A 51 3.97 10.18 2.78
N VAL A 52 4.21 8.90 2.44
CA VAL A 52 4.48 8.45 1.07
C VAL A 52 3.21 7.80 0.51
N ASN A 53 2.76 8.27 -0.65
CA ASN A 53 1.63 7.69 -1.34
C ASN A 53 2.08 6.51 -2.22
N LEU A 54 1.76 5.28 -1.81
CA LEU A 54 2.06 4.07 -2.57
C LEU A 54 0.85 3.64 -3.40
N LEU A 55 0.92 3.81 -4.72
CA LEU A 55 -0.15 3.36 -5.63
C LEU A 55 0.15 1.98 -6.20
N VAL A 56 -0.83 1.07 -6.16
CA VAL A 56 -0.70 -0.31 -6.65
C VAL A 56 -1.75 -0.60 -7.71
N TYR A 57 -1.29 -0.95 -8.91
CA TYR A 57 -2.16 -1.32 -10.03
C TYR A 57 -1.80 -2.72 -10.52
N ILE A 58 -2.77 -3.62 -10.44
CA ILE A 58 -2.72 -4.95 -11.05
C ILE A 58 -3.74 -4.98 -12.17
N LEU A 59 -3.26 -5.05 -13.41
CA LEU A 59 -4.07 -4.90 -14.62
C LEU A 59 -4.76 -6.20 -15.03
N GLU A 60 -4.12 -7.33 -14.75
CA GLU A 60 -4.56 -8.67 -15.14
C GLU A 60 -4.40 -9.64 -13.98
N ASP A 61 -5.06 -10.78 -14.05
CA ASP A 61 -4.95 -11.81 -13.03
C ASP A 61 -3.53 -12.40 -13.04
N VAL A 62 -2.91 -12.46 -11.86
CA VAL A 62 -1.52 -12.90 -11.70
C VAL A 62 -1.51 -14.25 -10.99
N GLU A 63 -1.06 -15.27 -11.72
CA GLU A 63 -0.75 -16.59 -11.18
C GLU A 63 0.71 -16.70 -10.77
N LEU A 64 0.96 -17.57 -9.79
CA LEU A 64 2.31 -17.83 -9.30
C LEU A 64 3.11 -18.69 -10.28
N PRO A 65 4.34 -18.29 -10.62
CA PRO A 65 5.32 -19.27 -11.07
C PRO A 65 5.57 -20.30 -9.95
N ASN A 66 5.94 -21.53 -10.31
CA ASN A 66 6.28 -22.58 -9.35
C ASN A 66 7.61 -22.25 -8.64
N VAL A 67 7.56 -21.32 -7.70
CA VAL A 67 8.69 -20.83 -6.91
C VAL A 67 8.31 -20.78 -5.43
N PRO A 68 9.29 -20.91 -4.51
CA PRO A 68 9.01 -20.76 -3.08
C PRO A 68 8.46 -19.37 -2.78
N GLN A 69 7.23 -19.30 -2.25
CA GLN A 69 6.55 -18.04 -1.96
C GLN A 69 7.37 -17.11 -1.04
N ILE A 70 8.14 -17.69 -0.10
CA ILE A 70 9.04 -16.94 0.78
C ILE A 70 10.07 -16.09 0.03
N LYS A 71 10.52 -16.55 -1.15
CA LYS A 71 11.45 -15.77 -1.99
C LYS A 71 10.74 -14.56 -2.58
N VAL A 72 9.53 -14.75 -3.09
CA VAL A 72 8.71 -13.67 -3.68
C VAL A 72 8.41 -12.60 -2.62
N VAL A 73 7.95 -13.02 -1.44
CA VAL A 73 7.67 -12.14 -0.29
C VAL A 73 8.92 -11.32 0.07
N ARG A 74 10.09 -11.96 0.15
CA ARG A 74 11.33 -11.26 0.52
C ARG A 74 11.78 -10.26 -0.55
N ILE A 75 11.69 -10.64 -1.82
CA ILE A 75 12.06 -9.77 -2.94
C ILE A 75 11.14 -8.55 -2.98
N LEU A 76 9.82 -8.76 -2.96
CA LEU A 76 8.84 -7.67 -3.00
C LEU A 76 8.94 -6.78 -1.76
N GLY A 77 9.12 -7.37 -0.57
CA GLY A 77 9.26 -6.63 0.67
C GLY A 77 10.45 -5.68 0.63
N ASN A 78 11.63 -6.19 0.27
CA ASN A 78 12.85 -5.39 0.14
C ASN A 78 12.71 -4.30 -0.94
N LEU A 79 12.08 -4.61 -2.07
CA LEU A 79 11.88 -3.65 -3.16
C LEU A 79 11.01 -2.48 -2.70
N LEU A 80 9.88 -2.78 -2.05
CA LEU A 80 8.95 -1.76 -1.56
C LEU A 80 9.56 -0.93 -0.42
N ASP A 81 10.28 -1.57 0.52
CA ASP A 81 10.98 -0.85 1.58
C ASP A 81 11.98 0.15 1.02
N ASN A 82 12.83 -0.29 0.08
CA ASN A 82 13.80 0.59 -0.55
C ASN A 82 13.15 1.75 -1.30
N ALA A 83 12.03 1.50 -2.00
CA ALA A 83 11.30 2.53 -2.71
C ALA A 83 10.67 3.56 -1.75
N ILE A 84 10.07 3.10 -0.66
CA ILE A 84 9.47 3.96 0.38
C ILE A 84 10.57 4.79 1.06
N ASP A 85 11.67 4.17 1.48
CA ASP A 85 12.79 4.88 2.12
C ASP A 85 13.40 5.95 1.20
N ALA A 86 13.60 5.61 -0.08
CA ALA A 86 14.08 6.57 -1.07
C ALA A 86 13.10 7.74 -1.26
N ALA A 87 11.78 7.47 -1.30
CA ALA A 87 10.74 8.49 -1.39
C ALA A 87 10.68 9.38 -0.14
N CYS A 88 10.97 8.84 1.04
CA CYS A 88 11.12 9.61 2.29
C CYS A 88 12.39 10.48 2.33
N GLY A 89 13.26 10.43 1.33
CA GLY A 89 14.57 11.10 1.35
C GLY A 89 15.59 10.41 2.26
N ARG A 90 15.31 9.20 2.73
CA ARG A 90 16.28 8.34 3.41
C ARG A 90 17.05 7.57 2.36
N THR A 91 17.94 8.24 1.63
CA THR A 91 18.90 7.50 0.81
C THR A 91 19.80 6.72 1.77
N SER A 92 19.86 5.39 1.60
CA SER A 92 20.84 4.53 2.27
C SER A 92 22.19 5.23 2.19
N LYS A 93 22.78 5.58 3.34
CA LYS A 93 24.09 6.21 3.41
C LYS A 93 25.01 5.53 2.41
N SER A 94 25.45 6.25 1.39
CA SER A 94 26.65 5.89 0.63
C SER A 94 27.75 5.63 1.65
N SER A 95 28.09 4.36 1.83
CA SER A 95 29.27 3.88 2.56
C SER A 95 30.14 3.15 1.56
#